data_AF-A0A379Z108-F1
#
_entry.id   AF-A0A379Z108-F1
#
_cell.length_a   1.000
_cell.length_b   1.000
_cell.length_c   1.000
_cell.angle_alpha   90.00
_cell.angle_beta   90.00
_cell.angle_gamma   90.00
#
_symmetry.space_group_name_H-M   'P 1'
#
loop_
_entity.id
_entity.type
_entity.pdbx_description
1 polymer ?
#
loop_
_entity_poly.entity_id
_entity_poly.type
_entity_poly.pdbx_seq_one_letter_code
_entity_poly.pdbx_strand_id
1 'polypeptide(L)'
;MPERNQDVNPSRQQFYRHISGQNLTPLWESLHHLVPPTPNANCAPAYWNYQAIRPHLLASGELIGAKEAVRRVLVLENPMLRGQSSITPTLYAGLQLIMPGEVAPSHRHNQSALRFIVEGKGAFTAVDGERTQMHEGDFILTPQWRWHDHGNPGEEPVVWLDGLDLPLVNLLGCGFAEDYPQEQQPVTRQEGDYLPRYAANMLPLRHQKGNSSPIFNYRYDRSREALHDLTRMGDADEWEGYKMRYANPVTGGYPMPSMGAFLQLLPKGFSSRKARTTDSTIYHVVEGRVRSASATKPFTFRQKISSWRRPGSTCRSRRTKTPCYSVFRTGRFRKPWDCSVKHVINLGETK
;
A
#
# COMPACT_ATOMS: atom_id res chain seq x y z
N MET A 1 28.02 -12.60 -23.71
CA MET A 1 28.34 -13.90 -23.12
C MET A 1 29.00 -13.62 -21.79
N PRO A 2 28.51 -14.11 -20.63
CA PRO A 2 29.33 -14.05 -19.44
C PRO A 2 30.50 -15.02 -19.67
N GLU A 3 31.73 -14.56 -19.49
CA GLU A 3 32.89 -15.44 -19.43
C GLU A 3 32.64 -16.48 -18.34
N ARG A 4 32.38 -17.72 -18.75
CA ARG A 4 32.47 -18.87 -17.84
C ARG A 4 33.91 -18.90 -17.38
N ASN A 5 34.12 -18.58 -16.11
CA ASN A 5 35.44 -18.57 -15.51
C ASN A 5 36.09 -19.94 -15.74
N GLN A 6 37.08 -19.94 -16.62
CA GLN A 6 37.89 -21.10 -16.96
C GLN A 6 38.65 -21.54 -15.69
N ASP A 7 38.54 -22.83 -15.37
CA ASP A 7 39.28 -23.57 -14.35
C ASP A 7 39.58 -22.83 -13.04
N VAL A 8 38.65 -22.92 -12.08
CA VAL A 8 38.93 -22.54 -10.69
C VAL A 8 40.05 -23.43 -10.17
N ASN A 9 41.26 -22.86 -10.07
CA ASN A 9 42.46 -23.48 -9.49
C ASN A 9 42.07 -24.32 -8.24
N PRO A 10 42.45 -25.61 -8.15
CA PRO A 10 42.13 -26.49 -7.01
C PRO A 10 42.47 -25.88 -5.65
N SER A 11 43.54 -25.08 -5.57
CA SER A 11 43.92 -24.34 -4.35
C SER A 11 42.87 -23.31 -3.92
N ARG A 12 42.23 -22.63 -4.88
CA ARG A 12 41.17 -21.65 -4.65
C ARG A 12 39.88 -22.32 -4.15
N GLN A 13 39.50 -23.47 -4.70
CA GLN A 13 38.37 -24.25 -4.20
C GLN A 13 38.62 -24.81 -2.80
N GLN A 14 39.84 -25.27 -2.51
CA GLN A 14 40.22 -25.73 -1.17
C GLN A 14 40.18 -24.60 -0.15
N PHE A 15 40.70 -23.41 -0.51
CA PHE A 15 40.58 -22.21 0.30
C PHE A 15 39.11 -21.87 0.61
N TYR A 16 38.24 -21.87 -0.40
CA TYR A 16 36.80 -21.59 -0.20
C TYR A 16 36.11 -22.60 0.73
N ARG A 17 36.42 -23.89 0.60
CA ARG A 17 35.91 -24.92 1.52
C ARG A 17 36.41 -24.72 2.95
N HIS A 18 37.68 -24.36 3.13
CA HIS A 18 38.27 -24.12 4.43
C HIS A 18 37.63 -22.92 5.15
N ILE A 19 37.52 -21.78 4.46
CA ILE A 19 36.95 -20.57 5.05
C ILE A 19 35.43 -20.67 5.26
N SER A 20 34.73 -21.51 4.47
CA SER A 20 33.30 -21.76 4.65
C SER A 20 32.98 -22.36 6.02
N GLY A 21 33.88 -23.18 6.59
CA GLY A 21 33.71 -23.71 7.95
C GLY A 21 33.78 -22.64 9.05
N GLN A 22 34.24 -21.43 8.72
CA GLN A 22 34.30 -20.26 9.59
C GLN A 22 33.21 -19.23 9.25
N ASN A 23 32.21 -19.59 8.43
CA ASN A 23 31.18 -18.68 7.92
C ASN A 23 31.72 -17.50 7.09
N LEU A 24 32.86 -17.68 6.42
CA LEU A 24 33.46 -16.68 5.54
C LEU A 24 33.12 -16.99 4.07
N THR A 25 32.79 -15.95 3.31
CA THR A 25 32.52 -16.03 1.86
C THR A 25 33.38 -15.00 1.10
N PRO A 26 33.99 -15.37 -0.04
CA PRO A 26 34.82 -14.46 -0.81
C PRO A 26 33.99 -13.39 -1.52
N LEU A 27 34.11 -12.13 -1.11
CA LEU A 27 33.36 -11.01 -1.70
C LEU A 27 33.59 -10.86 -3.21
N TRP A 28 34.82 -11.11 -3.69
CA TRP A 28 35.18 -10.98 -5.10
C TRP A 28 34.45 -11.97 -6.02
N GLU A 29 33.85 -13.05 -5.49
CA GLU A 29 32.96 -13.93 -6.27
C GLU A 29 31.53 -13.37 -6.41
N SER A 30 31.14 -12.44 -5.54
CA SER A 30 29.73 -12.03 -5.36
C SER A 30 29.48 -10.54 -5.50
N LEU A 31 30.52 -9.70 -5.63
CA LEU A 31 30.41 -8.24 -5.58
C LEU A 31 29.38 -7.68 -6.58
N HIS A 32 29.40 -8.16 -7.83
CA HIS A 32 28.48 -7.72 -8.88
C HIS A 32 27.01 -8.09 -8.61
N HIS A 33 26.77 -9.13 -7.81
CA HIS A 33 25.42 -9.53 -7.40
C HIS A 33 24.92 -8.72 -6.20
N LEU A 34 25.82 -8.36 -5.27
CA LEU A 34 25.49 -7.61 -4.06
C LEU A 34 25.24 -6.12 -4.34
N VAL A 35 25.96 -5.54 -5.30
CA VAL A 35 25.86 -4.11 -5.64
C VAL A 35 25.57 -3.97 -7.14
N PRO A 36 24.32 -4.22 -7.59
CA PRO A 36 23.97 -4.12 -8.99
C PRO A 36 23.87 -2.65 -9.44
N PRO A 37 24.11 -2.34 -10.73
CA PRO A 37 24.00 -0.97 -11.28
C PRO A 37 22.55 -0.45 -11.30
N THR A 38 21.57 -1.35 -11.18
CA THR A 38 20.14 -1.03 -11.10
C THR A 38 19.48 -1.89 -10.02
N PRO A 39 18.40 -1.42 -9.37
CA PRO A 39 17.69 -2.20 -8.36
C PRO A 39 17.26 -3.58 -8.90
N ASN A 40 17.61 -4.64 -8.17
CA ASN A 40 17.11 -5.97 -8.42
C ASN A 40 15.67 -6.06 -7.95
N ALA A 41 14.79 -6.52 -8.84
CA ALA A 41 13.39 -6.64 -8.51
C ALA A 41 13.08 -8.07 -8.07
N ASN A 42 12.89 -8.24 -6.77
CA ASN A 42 12.57 -9.53 -6.16
C ASN A 42 11.05 -9.77 -6.12
N CYS A 43 10.28 -9.18 -7.03
CA CYS A 43 8.81 -9.22 -7.04
C CYS A 43 8.24 -8.94 -8.45
N ALA A 44 7.11 -9.59 -8.77
CA ALA A 44 6.47 -9.53 -10.10
C ALA A 44 5.26 -8.59 -10.12
N PRO A 45 5.07 -7.74 -11.17
CA PRO A 45 3.87 -6.94 -11.31
C PRO A 45 2.63 -7.82 -11.27
N ALA A 46 1.64 -7.46 -10.46
CA ALA A 46 0.51 -8.33 -10.18
C ALA A 46 -0.79 -7.53 -10.02
N TYR A 47 -1.91 -8.24 -10.18
CA TYR A 47 -3.25 -7.68 -10.28
C TYR A 47 -4.25 -8.60 -9.58
N TRP A 48 -5.12 -8.00 -8.77
CA TRP A 48 -6.16 -8.71 -8.03
C TRP A 48 -7.53 -8.11 -8.35
N ASN A 49 -8.39 -8.90 -8.99
CA ASN A 49 -9.74 -8.50 -9.35
C ASN A 49 -10.68 -8.64 -8.14
N TYR A 50 -11.08 -7.54 -7.51
CA TYR A 50 -11.98 -7.60 -6.35
C TYR A 50 -13.32 -8.23 -6.67
N GLN A 51 -13.89 -8.01 -7.87
CA GLN A 51 -15.16 -8.65 -8.22
C GLN A 51 -15.05 -10.18 -8.21
N ALA A 52 -13.86 -10.72 -8.51
CA ALA A 52 -13.59 -12.15 -8.40
C ALA A 52 -13.25 -12.60 -6.97
N ILE A 53 -12.67 -11.72 -6.15
CA ILE A 53 -12.25 -12.03 -4.77
C ILE A 53 -13.41 -11.88 -3.77
N ARG A 54 -14.32 -10.94 -3.98
CA ARG A 54 -15.44 -10.61 -3.09
C ARG A 54 -16.29 -11.83 -2.71
N PRO A 55 -16.68 -12.73 -3.63
CA PRO A 55 -17.39 -13.95 -3.25
C PRO A 55 -16.61 -14.85 -2.29
N HIS A 56 -15.29 -14.95 -2.45
CA HIS A 56 -14.44 -15.72 -1.52
C HIS A 56 -14.33 -15.08 -0.14
N LEU A 57 -14.28 -13.74 -0.08
CA LEU A 57 -14.37 -13.02 1.19
C LEU A 57 -15.68 -13.35 1.90
N LEU A 58 -16.81 -13.18 1.22
CA LEU A 58 -18.13 -13.45 1.81
C LEU A 58 -18.29 -14.92 2.22
N ALA A 59 -17.80 -15.87 1.43
CA ALA A 59 -17.79 -17.28 1.82
C ALA A 59 -16.94 -17.54 3.08
N SER A 60 -15.82 -16.84 3.25
CA SER A 60 -15.06 -16.90 4.52
C SER A 60 -15.88 -16.35 5.72
N GLY A 61 -16.82 -15.45 5.44
CA GLY A 61 -17.91 -14.97 6.29
C GLY A 61 -18.66 -16.08 7.03
N GLU A 62 -18.98 -17.14 6.30
CA GLU A 62 -19.82 -18.26 6.73
C GLU A 62 -19.02 -19.38 7.39
N LEU A 63 -17.72 -19.47 7.07
CA LEU A 63 -16.87 -20.62 7.46
C LEU A 63 -16.08 -20.40 8.76
N ILE A 64 -15.65 -19.17 9.05
CA ILE A 64 -14.70 -18.88 10.14
C ILE A 64 -15.17 -17.63 10.87
N GLY A 65 -15.67 -17.73 12.11
CA GLY A 65 -16.11 -16.55 12.85
C GLY A 65 -15.00 -15.53 13.10
N ALA A 66 -15.31 -14.23 13.23
CA ALA A 66 -14.28 -13.20 13.44
C ALA A 66 -13.37 -13.45 14.66
N LYS A 67 -13.92 -14.00 15.75
CA LYS A 67 -13.13 -14.33 16.95
C LYS A 67 -12.11 -15.43 16.71
N GLU A 68 -12.46 -16.42 15.89
CA GLU A 68 -11.55 -17.51 15.51
C GLU A 68 -10.42 -17.02 14.60
N ALA A 69 -10.73 -16.11 13.68
CA ALA A 69 -9.74 -15.59 12.74
C ALA A 69 -8.81 -14.53 13.35
N VAL A 70 -9.16 -13.89 14.48
CA VAL A 70 -8.60 -12.63 15.03
C VAL A 70 -8.77 -11.43 14.08
N ARG A 71 -8.35 -11.61 12.83
CA ARG A 71 -8.61 -10.75 11.65
C ARG A 71 -8.90 -11.67 10.47
N ARG A 72 -10.12 -11.64 9.92
CA ARG A 72 -10.49 -12.44 8.75
C ARG A 72 -10.04 -11.76 7.46
N VAL A 73 -8.85 -12.12 6.99
CA VAL A 73 -8.18 -11.46 5.87
C VAL A 73 -7.79 -12.46 4.78
N LEU A 74 -8.04 -12.11 3.52
CA LEU A 74 -7.41 -12.77 2.38
C LEU A 74 -6.20 -11.95 1.91
N VAL A 75 -5.00 -12.51 2.09
CA VAL A 75 -3.73 -11.84 1.77
C VAL A 75 -3.48 -11.82 0.26
N LEU A 76 -3.10 -10.64 -0.27
CA LEU A 76 -2.77 -10.43 -1.68
C LEU A 76 -1.29 -10.75 -1.95
N GLU A 77 -0.91 -12.04 -1.92
CA GLU A 77 0.51 -12.42 -2.05
C GLU A 77 1.04 -12.29 -3.48
N ASN A 78 2.18 -11.62 -3.63
CA ASN A 78 2.88 -11.52 -4.91
C ASN A 78 3.22 -12.90 -5.47
N PRO A 79 3.06 -13.16 -6.79
CA PRO A 79 3.41 -14.44 -7.39
C PRO A 79 4.88 -14.88 -7.17
N MET A 80 5.80 -13.93 -6.98
CA MET A 80 7.21 -14.22 -6.67
C MET A 80 7.51 -14.32 -5.16
N LEU A 81 6.54 -14.03 -4.28
CA LEU A 81 6.67 -14.03 -2.82
C LEU A 81 5.62 -14.93 -2.16
N ARG A 82 5.15 -15.97 -2.86
CA ARG A 82 4.14 -16.91 -2.36
C ARG A 82 4.61 -17.57 -1.06
N GLY A 83 3.73 -17.65 -0.07
CA GLY A 83 4.03 -18.21 1.25
C GLY A 83 4.69 -17.21 2.22
N GLN A 84 4.96 -15.98 1.79
CA GLN A 84 5.57 -14.94 2.64
C GLN A 84 4.56 -13.92 3.15
N SER A 85 3.26 -14.09 2.85
CA SER A 85 2.19 -13.15 3.20
C SER A 85 2.51 -11.71 2.79
N SER A 86 3.08 -11.52 1.59
CA SER A 86 3.66 -10.24 1.17
C SER A 86 3.21 -9.87 -0.25
N ILE A 87 2.70 -8.65 -0.43
CA ILE A 87 2.38 -8.12 -1.77
C ILE A 87 3.64 -7.52 -2.44
N THR A 88 4.61 -7.11 -1.61
CA THR A 88 5.93 -6.59 -2.01
C THR A 88 6.96 -7.02 -0.97
N PRO A 89 8.28 -6.96 -1.26
CA PRO A 89 9.31 -7.32 -0.28
C PRO A 89 9.25 -6.51 1.03
N THR A 90 8.58 -5.35 1.04
CA THR A 90 8.51 -4.45 2.19
C THR A 90 7.09 -4.14 2.65
N LEU A 91 6.05 -4.68 2.00
CA LEU A 91 4.66 -4.39 2.37
C LEU A 91 3.78 -5.63 2.33
N TYR A 92 2.86 -5.64 3.28
CA TYR A 92 1.70 -6.50 3.33
C TYR A 92 0.49 -5.78 2.72
N ALA A 93 -0.37 -6.53 2.04
CA ALA A 93 -1.72 -6.10 1.79
C ALA A 93 -2.69 -7.27 1.81
N GLY A 94 -3.88 -7.04 2.36
CA GLY A 94 -4.93 -8.02 2.47
C GLY A 94 -6.30 -7.37 2.37
N LEU A 95 -7.30 -8.12 1.91
CA LEU A 95 -8.68 -7.69 1.98
C LEU A 95 -9.31 -8.31 3.22
N GLN A 96 -9.75 -7.46 4.14
CA GLN A 96 -10.36 -7.88 5.39
C GLN A 96 -11.87 -7.68 5.35
N LEU A 97 -12.60 -8.64 5.93
CA LEU A 97 -14.05 -8.65 6.04
C LEU A 97 -14.47 -8.58 7.53
N ILE A 98 -15.48 -7.77 7.83
CA ILE A 98 -16.22 -7.82 9.10
C ILE A 98 -17.72 -7.95 8.81
N MET A 99 -18.35 -8.97 9.39
CA MET A 99 -19.79 -9.22 9.24
C MET A 99 -20.61 -8.43 10.26
N PRO A 100 -21.92 -8.22 10.01
CA PRO A 100 -22.82 -7.64 11.00
C PRO A 100 -22.72 -8.31 12.38
N GLY A 101 -22.69 -7.49 13.44
CA GLY A 101 -22.55 -7.92 14.83
C GLY A 101 -21.14 -8.32 15.26
N GLU A 102 -20.18 -8.37 14.35
CA GLU A 102 -18.83 -8.82 14.70
C GLU A 102 -17.96 -7.74 15.33
N VAL A 103 -17.07 -8.21 16.20
CA VAL A 103 -16.01 -7.43 16.82
C VAL A 103 -14.69 -8.10 16.48
N ALA A 104 -13.75 -7.32 15.97
CA ALA A 104 -12.39 -7.74 15.75
C ALA A 104 -11.55 -7.17 16.91
N PRO A 105 -10.98 -8.00 17.81
CA PRO A 105 -10.45 -7.55 19.10
C PRO A 105 -9.34 -6.48 19.03
N SER A 106 -9.22 -5.73 20.13
CA SER A 106 -8.25 -4.67 20.34
C SER A 106 -6.85 -5.21 20.60
N HIS A 107 -5.88 -4.67 19.88
CA HIS A 107 -4.46 -4.90 20.09
C HIS A 107 -3.65 -3.68 19.67
N ARG A 108 -2.35 -3.72 19.93
CA ARG A 108 -1.39 -2.74 19.38
C ARG A 108 -0.15 -3.46 18.90
N HIS A 109 0.50 -2.87 17.91
CA HIS A 109 1.75 -3.37 17.37
C HIS A 109 2.56 -2.23 16.76
N ASN A 110 3.86 -2.41 16.60
CA ASN A 110 4.74 -1.34 16.12
C ASN A 110 4.83 -1.25 14.59
N GLN A 111 4.22 -2.18 13.86
CA GLN A 111 3.96 -2.05 12.44
C GLN A 111 3.01 -0.87 12.19
N SER A 112 3.33 -0.06 11.19
CA SER A 112 2.43 0.97 10.70
C SER A 112 1.32 0.30 9.89
N ALA A 113 0.06 0.70 10.11
CA ALA A 113 -1.07 0.13 9.41
C ALA A 113 -2.00 1.21 8.86
N LEU A 114 -2.52 0.95 7.67
CA LEU A 114 -3.60 1.71 7.05
C LEU A 114 -4.72 0.78 6.63
N ARG A 115 -5.92 1.35 6.53
CA ARG A 115 -7.12 0.72 6.02
C ARG A 115 -7.75 1.64 5.00
N PHE A 116 -8.04 1.09 3.83
CA PHE A 116 -8.78 1.79 2.79
C PHE A 116 -10.11 1.09 2.58
N ILE A 117 -11.20 1.78 2.90
CA ILE A 117 -12.53 1.18 2.88
C ILE A 117 -12.96 0.97 1.43
N VAL A 118 -13.26 -0.28 1.08
CA VAL A 118 -13.58 -0.71 -0.30
C VAL A 118 -15.09 -0.81 -0.51
N GLU A 119 -15.83 -1.28 0.49
CA GLU A 119 -17.26 -1.52 0.39
C GLU A 119 -17.92 -1.61 1.76
N GLY A 120 -19.20 -1.21 1.83
CA GLY A 120 -20.06 -1.40 2.98
C GLY A 120 -20.12 -0.17 3.89
N LYS A 121 -21.04 -0.22 4.86
CA LYS A 121 -21.33 0.83 5.84
C LYS A 121 -21.67 0.21 7.19
N GLY A 122 -21.62 1.03 8.23
CA GLY A 122 -22.02 0.65 9.58
C GLY A 122 -20.90 0.10 10.46
N ALA A 123 -19.74 -0.26 9.88
CA ALA A 123 -18.56 -0.60 10.65
C ALA A 123 -17.77 0.63 11.13
N PHE A 124 -16.97 0.44 12.17
CA PHE A 124 -16.08 1.45 12.73
C PHE A 124 -14.66 0.91 12.96
N THR A 125 -13.69 1.83 12.98
CA THR A 125 -12.37 1.61 13.61
C THR A 125 -12.27 2.45 14.86
N ALA A 126 -11.76 1.89 15.95
CA ALA A 126 -11.35 2.64 17.13
C ALA A 126 -9.83 2.75 17.18
N VAL A 127 -9.30 3.94 17.53
CA VAL A 127 -7.87 4.19 17.75
C VAL A 127 -7.68 5.07 18.98
N ASP A 128 -6.95 4.57 19.97
CA ASP A 128 -6.69 5.25 21.25
C ASP A 128 -7.95 5.94 21.83
N GLY A 129 -9.02 5.15 21.94
CA GLY A 129 -10.29 5.55 22.54
C GLY A 129 -11.14 6.52 21.72
N GLU A 130 -10.83 6.77 20.44
CA GLU A 130 -11.74 7.47 19.52
C GLU A 130 -12.21 6.53 18.40
N ARG A 131 -13.51 6.53 18.12
CA ARG A 131 -14.10 5.80 16.99
C ARG A 131 -14.20 6.69 15.75
N THR A 132 -14.14 6.06 14.59
CA THR A 132 -14.59 6.63 13.32
C THR A 132 -15.39 5.59 12.56
N GLN A 133 -16.53 6.00 12.01
CA GLN A 133 -17.26 5.22 11.02
C GLN A 133 -16.41 5.03 9.76
N MET A 134 -16.54 3.84 9.16
CA MET A 134 -15.92 3.46 7.91
C MET A 134 -16.84 3.82 6.74
N HIS A 135 -16.43 4.77 5.90
CA HIS A 135 -17.13 5.07 4.65
C HIS A 135 -16.28 4.67 3.46
N GLU A 136 -16.92 4.22 2.37
CA GLU A 136 -16.21 3.86 1.13
C GLU A 136 -15.25 4.98 0.68
N GLY A 137 -14.00 4.60 0.48
CA GLY A 137 -12.91 5.51 0.10
C GLY A 137 -12.13 6.11 1.27
N ASP A 138 -12.62 6.02 2.51
CA ASP A 138 -11.93 6.57 3.66
C ASP A 138 -10.56 5.91 3.84
N PHE A 139 -9.57 6.74 4.19
CA PHE A 139 -8.22 6.29 4.48
C PHE A 139 -7.97 6.42 5.99
N ILE A 140 -8.08 5.28 6.68
CA ILE A 140 -7.96 5.19 8.13
C ILE A 140 -6.56 4.68 8.49
N LEU A 141 -5.92 5.31 9.46
CA LEU A 141 -4.66 4.88 10.04
C LEU A 141 -4.90 4.12 11.34
N THR A 142 -4.07 3.12 11.58
CA THR A 142 -3.75 2.66 12.93
C THR A 142 -2.26 2.88 13.14
N PRO A 143 -1.89 4.04 13.70
CA PRO A 143 -0.50 4.40 13.90
C PRO A 143 0.26 3.40 14.77
N GLN A 144 1.59 3.41 14.65
CA GLN A 144 2.46 2.54 15.43
C GLN A 144 2.16 2.66 16.93
N TRP A 145 2.07 1.50 17.58
CA TRP A 145 1.91 1.35 19.03
C TRP A 145 0.64 1.98 19.63
N ARG A 146 -0.41 2.17 18.82
CA ARG A 146 -1.73 2.63 19.28
C ARG A 146 -2.71 1.48 19.37
N TRP A 147 -3.55 1.50 20.41
CA TRP A 147 -4.59 0.52 20.61
C TRP A 147 -5.64 0.67 19.51
N HIS A 148 -6.03 -0.45 18.90
CA HIS A 148 -7.03 -0.41 17.85
C HIS A 148 -7.85 -1.68 17.70
N ASP A 149 -9.14 -1.47 17.44
CA ASP A 149 -10.14 -2.50 17.21
C ASP A 149 -11.12 -2.09 16.10
N HIS A 150 -11.93 -3.06 15.67
CA HIS A 150 -12.98 -2.87 14.69
C HIS A 150 -14.27 -3.49 15.19
N GLY A 151 -15.39 -2.91 14.82
CA GLY A 151 -16.70 -3.49 15.06
C GLY A 151 -17.66 -3.15 13.95
N ASN A 152 -18.68 -3.98 13.78
CA ASN A 152 -19.76 -3.75 12.83
C ASN A 152 -21.13 -3.84 13.50
N PRO A 153 -21.60 -2.77 14.15
CA PRO A 153 -22.97 -2.70 14.66
C PRO A 153 -24.03 -2.55 13.54
N GLY A 154 -23.60 -2.41 12.28
CA GLY A 154 -24.50 -2.27 11.14
C GLY A 154 -25.09 -3.60 10.67
N GLU A 155 -25.82 -3.52 9.56
CA GLU A 155 -26.60 -4.63 9.00
C GLU A 155 -25.97 -5.25 7.74
N GLU A 156 -24.92 -4.63 7.19
CA GLU A 156 -24.24 -5.13 5.99
C GLU A 156 -22.75 -5.44 6.25
N PRO A 157 -22.15 -6.37 5.49
CA PRO A 157 -20.72 -6.64 5.59
C PRO A 157 -19.89 -5.45 5.13
N VAL A 158 -18.78 -5.19 5.81
CA VAL A 158 -17.81 -4.15 5.41
C VAL A 158 -16.48 -4.79 5.03
N VAL A 159 -15.92 -4.33 3.92
CA VAL A 159 -14.64 -4.79 3.39
C VAL A 159 -13.68 -3.63 3.21
N TRP A 160 -12.44 -3.82 3.64
CA TRP A 160 -11.36 -2.86 3.41
C TRP A 160 -10.08 -3.54 2.94
N LEU A 161 -9.19 -2.73 2.36
CA LEU A 161 -7.82 -3.10 2.04
C LEU A 161 -6.91 -2.67 3.19
N ASP A 162 -6.27 -3.63 3.83
CA ASP A 162 -5.18 -3.39 4.76
C ASP A 162 -3.87 -3.15 3.99
N GLY A 163 -3.07 -2.20 4.47
CA GLY A 163 -1.70 -1.97 4.05
C GLY A 163 -0.79 -1.83 5.26
N LEU A 164 0.25 -2.66 5.34
CA LEU A 164 1.17 -2.64 6.47
C LEU A 164 2.62 -2.71 6.00
N ASP A 165 3.52 -2.16 6.80
CA ASP A 165 4.98 -2.33 6.67
C ASP A 165 5.48 -3.62 7.34
N LEU A 166 4.58 -4.58 7.61
CA LEU A 166 4.88 -5.84 8.29
C LEU A 166 6.10 -6.59 7.72
N PRO A 167 6.27 -6.79 6.40
CA PRO A 167 7.45 -7.47 5.86
C PRO A 167 8.75 -6.68 6.10
N LEU A 168 8.68 -5.34 6.09
CA LEU A 168 9.83 -4.50 6.40
C LEU A 168 10.23 -4.60 7.88
N VAL A 169 9.25 -4.54 8.79
CA VAL A 169 9.50 -4.68 10.23
C VAL A 169 10.06 -6.07 10.56
N ASN A 170 9.51 -7.11 9.93
CA ASN A 170 10.00 -8.49 10.09
C ASN A 170 11.43 -8.64 9.54
N LEU A 171 11.74 -8.03 8.40
CA LEU A 171 13.10 -8.01 7.84
C LEU A 171 14.12 -7.39 8.80
N LEU A 172 13.70 -6.37 9.56
CA LEU A 172 14.54 -5.69 10.56
C LEU A 172 14.57 -6.41 11.92
N GLY A 173 13.77 -7.46 12.12
CA GLY A 173 13.72 -8.21 13.37
C GLY A 173 13.20 -7.40 14.57
N CYS A 174 12.39 -6.36 14.33
CA CYS A 174 12.01 -5.40 15.37
C CYS A 174 10.51 -5.40 15.71
N GLY A 175 9.77 -6.47 15.42
CA GLY A 175 8.33 -6.56 15.66
C GLY A 175 7.95 -6.68 17.14
N PHE A 176 6.94 -5.93 17.57
CA PHE A 176 6.30 -6.02 18.89
C PHE A 176 4.78 -5.97 18.74
N ALA A 177 4.07 -6.72 19.57
CA ALA A 177 2.61 -6.69 19.66
C ALA A 177 2.14 -6.96 21.09
N GLU A 178 0.98 -6.41 21.45
CA GLU A 178 0.28 -6.67 22.70
C GLU A 178 -1.22 -6.72 22.47
N ASP A 179 -1.89 -7.65 23.13
CA ASP A 179 -3.34 -7.74 23.16
C ASP A 179 -3.91 -6.86 24.28
N TYR A 180 -5.05 -6.24 24.01
CA TYR A 180 -5.77 -5.54 25.06
C TYR A 180 -6.52 -6.55 25.93
N PRO A 181 -6.64 -6.36 27.27
CA PRO A 181 -7.29 -7.34 28.14
C PRO A 181 -8.78 -7.58 27.83
N GLN A 182 -9.45 -6.62 27.18
CA GLN A 182 -10.84 -6.74 26.72
C GLN A 182 -10.91 -6.74 25.19
N GLU A 183 -12.01 -7.23 24.63
CA GLU A 183 -12.22 -7.24 23.17
C GLU A 183 -12.16 -5.85 22.54
N GLN A 184 -12.60 -4.82 23.25
CA GLN A 184 -12.55 -3.43 22.78
C GLN A 184 -11.88 -2.55 23.82
N GLN A 185 -11.14 -1.55 23.33
CA GLN A 185 -10.61 -0.50 24.19
C GLN A 185 -11.74 0.45 24.66
N PRO A 186 -11.59 1.14 25.80
CA PRO A 186 -12.56 2.14 26.24
C PRO A 186 -12.59 3.32 25.26
N VAL A 187 -13.81 3.77 24.90
CA VAL A 187 -14.01 5.01 24.15
C VAL A 187 -13.88 6.19 25.12
N THR A 188 -12.80 6.95 24.99
CA THR A 188 -12.46 8.08 25.86
C THR A 188 -12.64 9.44 25.17
N ARG A 189 -12.83 9.44 23.84
CA ARG A 189 -13.05 10.65 23.03
C ARG A 189 -14.27 10.47 22.13
N GLN A 190 -14.98 11.57 21.90
CA GLN A 190 -16.13 11.58 21.00
C GLN A 190 -15.68 11.34 19.55
N GLU A 191 -16.51 10.65 18.78
CA GLU A 191 -16.27 10.45 17.35
C GLU A 191 -16.16 11.81 16.62
N GLY A 192 -15.09 11.96 15.84
CA GLY A 192 -14.83 13.19 15.08
C GLY A 192 -14.07 14.27 15.84
N ASP A 193 -13.62 14.01 17.07
CA ASP A 193 -12.71 14.91 17.83
C ASP A 193 -11.45 15.26 17.03
N TYR A 194 -10.90 14.31 16.26
CA TYR A 194 -9.72 14.56 15.43
C TYR A 194 -9.92 15.67 14.38
N LEU A 195 -11.17 15.95 13.95
CA LEU A 195 -11.47 16.90 12.88
C LEU A 195 -11.13 18.35 13.28
N PRO A 196 -11.78 18.96 14.30
CA PRO A 196 -11.43 20.31 14.73
C PRO A 196 -10.04 20.37 15.36
N ARG A 197 -9.56 19.27 15.95
CA ARG A 197 -8.30 19.25 16.68
C ARG A 197 -7.08 19.21 15.76
N TYR A 198 -7.14 18.48 14.64
CA TYR A 198 -5.98 18.23 13.80
C TYR A 198 -6.20 18.46 12.30
N ALA A 199 -7.45 18.48 11.82
CA ALA A 199 -7.76 18.58 10.38
C ALA A 199 -8.24 19.97 9.94
N ALA A 200 -8.29 20.95 10.84
CA ALA A 200 -8.80 22.30 10.57
C ALA A 200 -7.70 23.32 10.19
N ASN A 201 -6.56 22.87 9.66
CA ASN A 201 -5.38 23.72 9.37
C ASN A 201 -4.85 24.51 10.58
N MET A 202 -5.15 24.05 11.79
CA MET A 202 -4.70 24.58 13.07
C MET A 202 -4.32 23.39 13.96
N LEU A 203 -3.43 23.64 14.93
CA LEU A 203 -3.00 22.63 15.89
C LEU A 203 -3.19 23.17 17.33
N PRO A 204 -3.41 22.29 18.32
CA PRO A 204 -3.42 22.69 19.71
C PRO A 204 -2.07 23.33 20.09
N LEU A 205 -2.11 24.45 20.83
CA LEU A 205 -0.92 25.24 21.17
C LEU A 205 0.21 24.43 21.82
N ARG A 206 -0.14 23.37 22.57
CA ARG A 206 0.80 22.48 23.27
C ARG A 206 0.76 21.05 22.74
N HIS A 207 0.51 20.87 21.44
CA HIS A 207 0.53 19.55 20.84
C HIS A 207 1.93 18.93 20.88
N GLN A 208 2.04 17.70 21.37
CA GLN A 208 3.29 16.95 21.34
C GLN A 208 3.42 16.14 20.06
N LYS A 209 4.59 16.21 19.41
CA LYS A 209 4.84 15.51 18.15
C LYS A 209 4.96 14.00 18.37
N GLY A 210 4.25 13.22 17.54
CA GLY A 210 4.42 11.78 17.41
C GLY A 210 5.17 11.38 16.15
N ASN A 211 5.39 10.07 15.97
CA ASN A 211 6.00 9.49 14.76
C ASN A 211 5.02 9.39 13.56
N SER A 212 3.72 9.55 13.82
CA SER A 212 2.63 9.40 12.85
C SER A 212 1.65 10.56 12.95
N SER A 213 0.77 10.67 11.98
CA SER A 213 -0.30 11.66 11.94
C SER A 213 -1.27 11.49 13.11
N PRO A 214 -1.65 12.59 13.79
CA PRO A 214 -2.74 12.55 14.77
C PRO A 214 -4.13 12.53 14.12
N ILE A 215 -4.24 12.89 12.83
CA ILE A 215 -5.41 12.55 12.00
C ILE A 215 -5.31 11.06 11.69
N PHE A 216 -6.26 10.27 12.19
CA PHE A 216 -6.33 8.83 11.93
C PHE A 216 -7.43 8.44 10.94
N ASN A 217 -8.34 9.35 10.55
CA ASN A 217 -9.20 9.14 9.38
C ASN A 217 -9.11 10.34 8.43
N TYR A 218 -8.65 10.08 7.20
CA TYR A 218 -8.68 11.02 6.11
C TYR A 218 -9.91 10.72 5.26
N ARG A 219 -10.97 11.50 5.47
CA ARG A 219 -12.25 11.27 4.81
C ARG A 219 -12.15 11.41 3.30
N TYR A 220 -12.79 10.49 2.60
CA TYR A 220 -12.75 10.46 1.14
C TYR A 220 -13.46 11.66 0.52
N ASP A 221 -14.63 12.04 1.03
CA ASP A 221 -15.41 13.16 0.53
C ASP A 221 -14.58 14.45 0.44
N ARG A 222 -13.83 14.78 1.50
CA ARG A 222 -12.92 15.93 1.54
C ARG A 222 -11.74 15.80 0.59
N SER A 223 -11.11 14.64 0.58
CA SER A 223 -9.91 14.40 -0.23
C SER A 223 -10.24 14.39 -1.73
N ARG A 224 -11.40 13.85 -2.08
CA ARG A 224 -11.98 13.81 -3.43
C ARG A 224 -12.36 15.21 -3.90
N GLU A 225 -13.03 16.00 -3.06
CA GLU A 225 -13.38 17.39 -3.34
C GLU A 225 -12.12 18.22 -3.66
N ALA A 226 -11.08 18.13 -2.83
CA ALA A 226 -9.83 18.85 -3.06
C ALA A 226 -9.19 18.52 -4.43
N LEU A 227 -9.18 17.25 -4.85
CA LEU A 227 -8.67 16.86 -6.17
C LEU A 227 -9.56 17.36 -7.31
N HIS A 228 -10.88 17.38 -7.13
CA HIS A 228 -11.80 17.96 -8.10
C HIS A 228 -11.58 19.46 -8.26
N ASP A 229 -11.36 20.18 -7.17
CA ASP A 229 -11.10 21.61 -7.19
C ASP A 229 -9.83 21.94 -7.96
N LEU A 230 -8.76 21.16 -7.76
CA LEU A 230 -7.51 21.32 -8.51
C LEU A 230 -7.72 21.21 -10.03
N THR A 231 -8.68 20.40 -10.50
CA THR A 231 -8.98 20.31 -11.94
C THR A 231 -9.49 21.61 -12.56
N ARG A 232 -9.96 22.55 -11.74
CA ARG A 232 -10.47 23.86 -12.16
C ARG A 232 -9.42 24.97 -12.02
N MET A 233 -8.28 24.68 -11.40
CA MET A 233 -7.29 25.69 -10.98
C MET A 233 -5.96 25.62 -11.74
N GLY A 234 -5.74 24.58 -12.54
CA GLY A 234 -4.51 24.44 -13.33
C GLY A 234 -4.48 23.13 -14.10
N ASP A 235 -3.39 22.90 -14.82
CA ASP A 235 -3.19 21.70 -15.62
C ASP A 235 -2.76 20.50 -14.78
N ALA A 236 -3.08 19.30 -15.27
CA ALA A 236 -2.67 18.05 -14.64
C ALA A 236 -1.16 17.79 -14.87
N ASP A 237 -0.45 17.25 -13.87
CA ASP A 237 0.94 16.83 -14.05
C ASP A 237 1.07 15.76 -15.14
N GLU A 238 2.04 15.90 -16.03
CA GLU A 238 2.16 15.02 -17.20
C GLU A 238 2.45 13.54 -16.86
N TRP A 239 2.96 13.24 -15.66
CA TRP A 239 3.24 11.88 -15.21
C TRP A 239 2.15 11.32 -14.28
N GLU A 240 1.53 12.17 -13.46
CA GLU A 240 0.71 11.74 -12.34
C GLU A 240 -0.70 12.36 -12.34
N GLY A 241 -1.06 13.22 -13.28
CA GLY A 241 -2.33 13.93 -13.24
C GLY A 241 -2.44 14.82 -12.00
N TYR A 242 -3.61 14.84 -11.35
CA TYR A 242 -3.77 15.56 -10.08
C TYR A 242 -3.53 14.61 -8.92
N LYS A 243 -2.34 14.67 -8.31
CA LYS A 243 -1.94 13.75 -7.24
C LYS A 243 -1.53 14.49 -5.98
N MET A 244 -2.22 14.18 -4.89
CA MET A 244 -1.96 14.75 -3.58
C MET A 244 -1.48 13.68 -2.63
N ARG A 245 -0.59 14.05 -1.71
CA ARG A 245 -0.21 13.20 -0.57
C ARG A 245 -1.18 13.44 0.58
N TYR A 246 -1.54 12.39 1.30
CA TYR A 246 -2.08 12.57 2.64
C TYR A 246 -0.94 13.10 3.53
N ALA A 247 -1.23 14.12 4.34
CA ALA A 247 -0.20 14.85 5.08
C ALA A 247 -0.41 14.72 6.59
N ASN A 248 0.69 14.50 7.32
CA ASN A 248 0.69 14.67 8.76
C ASN A 248 0.70 16.19 9.06
N PRO A 249 -0.36 16.76 9.69
CA PRO A 249 -0.48 18.20 9.89
C PRO A 249 0.61 18.77 10.82
N VAL A 250 1.24 17.92 11.65
CA VAL A 250 2.27 18.32 12.61
C VAL A 250 3.63 18.54 11.96
N THR A 251 3.90 17.85 10.85
CA THR A 251 5.22 17.86 10.19
C THR A 251 5.17 18.31 8.74
N GLY A 252 3.98 18.38 8.13
CA GLY A 252 3.79 18.54 6.69
C GLY A 252 4.25 17.33 5.85
N GLY A 253 4.81 16.30 6.49
CA GLY A 253 5.30 15.07 5.86
C GLY A 253 4.21 14.04 5.60
N TYR A 254 4.61 12.78 5.41
CA TYR A 254 3.68 11.67 5.21
C TYR A 254 2.97 11.28 6.52
N PRO A 255 1.84 10.56 6.45
CA PRO A 255 1.05 10.21 7.63
C PRO A 255 1.73 9.22 8.57
N MET A 256 2.67 8.41 8.06
CA MET A 256 3.38 7.37 8.79
C MET A 256 4.87 7.37 8.40
N PRO A 257 5.78 6.84 9.25
CA PRO A 257 7.21 6.95 9.02
C PRO A 257 7.72 6.08 7.84
N SER A 258 7.15 4.88 7.67
CA SER A 258 7.60 3.87 6.70
C SER A 258 6.77 3.84 5.41
N MET A 259 5.56 4.42 5.42
CA MET A 259 4.63 4.35 4.30
C MET A 259 4.11 5.73 3.88
N GLY A 260 4.14 5.97 2.57
CA GLY A 260 3.48 7.11 1.95
C GLY A 260 2.07 6.72 1.49
N ALA A 261 1.14 7.66 1.56
CA ALA A 261 -0.22 7.49 1.04
C ALA A 261 -0.61 8.70 0.21
N PHE A 262 -1.33 8.45 -0.88
CA PHE A 262 -1.66 9.44 -1.90
C PHE A 262 -3.06 9.19 -2.42
N LEU A 263 -3.72 10.25 -2.86
CA LEU A 263 -4.92 10.18 -3.69
C LEU A 263 -4.60 10.85 -5.03
N GLN A 264 -5.05 10.25 -6.13
CA GLN A 264 -4.66 10.64 -7.47
C GLN A 264 -5.86 10.64 -8.40
N LEU A 265 -6.24 11.79 -8.97
CA LEU A 265 -7.26 11.94 -10.00
C LEU A 265 -6.59 12.01 -11.38
N LEU A 266 -6.95 11.07 -12.26
CA LEU A 266 -6.54 11.07 -13.66
C LEU A 266 -7.71 11.53 -14.55
N PRO A 267 -7.61 12.66 -15.27
CA PRO A 267 -8.69 13.17 -16.13
C PRO A 267 -9.09 12.18 -17.21
N LYS A 268 -10.30 12.28 -17.75
CA LYS A 268 -10.75 11.44 -18.88
C LYS A 268 -9.82 11.64 -20.09
N GLY A 269 -9.36 10.53 -20.68
CA GLY A 269 -8.45 10.57 -21.84
C GLY A 269 -6.99 10.85 -21.49
N PHE A 270 -6.67 11.12 -20.22
CA PHE A 270 -5.29 11.38 -19.79
C PHE A 270 -4.38 10.18 -20.10
N SER A 271 -3.22 10.46 -20.67
CA SER A 271 -2.17 9.48 -20.94
C SER A 271 -0.88 9.90 -20.25
N SER A 272 -0.52 9.22 -19.15
CA SER A 272 0.68 9.61 -18.39
C SER A 272 1.98 9.38 -19.18
N ARG A 273 2.97 10.24 -18.96
CA ARG A 273 4.37 9.98 -19.32
C ARG A 273 4.93 8.76 -18.57
N LYS A 274 5.97 8.16 -19.16
CA LYS A 274 6.71 7.03 -18.58
C LYS A 274 7.70 7.47 -17.51
N ALA A 275 7.60 6.84 -16.35
CA ALA A 275 8.53 7.01 -15.24
C ALA A 275 8.90 5.67 -14.63
N ARG A 276 10.12 5.59 -14.07
CA ARG A 276 10.60 4.51 -13.22
C ARG A 276 10.85 5.07 -11.82
N THR A 277 10.64 4.26 -10.80
CA THR A 277 10.90 4.65 -9.42
C THR A 277 11.50 3.48 -8.65
N THR A 278 12.17 3.77 -7.53
CA THR A 278 12.82 2.75 -6.67
C THR A 278 11.87 2.17 -5.63
N ASP A 279 10.70 2.78 -5.45
CA ASP A 279 9.67 2.33 -4.53
C ASP A 279 8.78 1.22 -5.09
N SER A 280 8.36 0.34 -4.20
CA SER A 280 7.20 -0.52 -4.40
C SER A 280 5.93 0.33 -4.34
N THR A 281 4.95 0.02 -5.18
CA THR A 281 3.68 0.75 -5.15
C THR A 281 2.48 -0.18 -5.31
N ILE A 282 1.54 -0.07 -4.37
CA ILE A 282 0.19 -0.63 -4.48
C ILE A 282 -0.70 0.47 -5.10
N TYR A 283 -1.71 0.12 -5.88
CA TYR A 283 -2.73 1.03 -6.39
C TYR A 283 -4.09 0.38 -6.13
N HIS A 284 -4.97 1.07 -5.42
CA HIS A 284 -6.39 0.70 -5.33
C HIS A 284 -7.25 1.68 -6.14
N VAL A 285 -8.03 1.20 -7.10
CA VAL A 285 -8.94 2.04 -7.92
C VAL A 285 -10.24 2.29 -7.17
N VAL A 286 -10.47 3.51 -6.69
CA VAL A 286 -11.69 3.88 -5.94
C VAL A 286 -12.87 4.10 -6.88
N GLU A 287 -12.70 4.98 -7.87
CA GLU A 287 -13.71 5.25 -8.90
C GLU A 287 -13.10 5.13 -10.30
N GLY A 288 -13.97 4.92 -11.30
CA GLY A 288 -13.61 4.92 -12.70
C GLY A 288 -12.84 3.70 -13.20
N ARG A 289 -12.13 3.90 -14.32
CA ARG A 289 -11.39 2.84 -15.03
C ARG A 289 -10.09 3.38 -15.59
N VAL A 290 -9.00 2.68 -15.30
CA VAL A 290 -7.67 2.99 -15.82
C VAL A 290 -7.09 1.76 -16.50
N ARG A 291 -6.39 1.93 -17.61
CA ARG A 291 -5.52 0.90 -18.17
C ARG A 291 -4.09 1.30 -17.88
N SER A 292 -3.31 0.40 -17.27
CA SER A 292 -1.90 0.68 -17.02
C SER A 292 -1.02 -0.39 -17.64
N ALA A 293 -0.15 0.07 -18.54
CA ALA A 293 0.89 -0.73 -19.15
C ALA A 293 2.03 -0.95 -18.13
N SER A 294 2.29 -2.20 -17.75
CA SER A 294 3.63 -2.61 -17.31
C SER A 294 4.42 -3.09 -18.53
N ALA A 295 5.75 -3.16 -18.42
CA ALA A 295 6.65 -3.58 -19.48
C ALA A 295 6.41 -5.01 -20.01
N THR A 296 5.58 -5.82 -19.32
CA THR A 296 5.35 -7.22 -19.69
C THR A 296 3.92 -7.49 -20.18
N LYS A 297 2.87 -6.87 -19.60
CA LYS A 297 1.48 -6.96 -20.11
C LYS A 297 0.65 -5.72 -19.74
N PRO A 298 -0.25 -5.25 -20.63
CA PRO A 298 -1.21 -4.21 -20.27
C PRO A 298 -2.32 -4.78 -19.36
N PHE A 299 -2.54 -4.15 -18.21
CA PHE A 299 -3.65 -4.47 -17.32
C PHE A 299 -4.75 -3.41 -17.46
N THR A 300 -6.01 -3.84 -17.53
CA THR A 300 -7.17 -2.94 -17.50
C THR A 300 -7.80 -3.04 -16.11
N PHE A 301 -7.80 -1.93 -15.37
CA PHE A 301 -8.35 -1.80 -14.03
C PHE A 301 -9.75 -1.20 -14.12
N ARG A 302 -10.69 -1.77 -13.35
CA ARG A 302 -12.03 -1.24 -13.11
C ARG A 302 -12.17 -0.92 -11.61
N GLN A 303 -13.27 -0.25 -11.23
CA GLN A 303 -13.59 0.11 -9.85
C GLN A 303 -13.33 -1.02 -8.85
N LYS A 304 -12.89 -0.65 -7.64
CA LYS A 304 -12.58 -1.52 -6.50
C LYS A 304 -11.51 -2.54 -6.86
N ILE A 305 -10.29 -2.16 -7.25
CA ILE A 305 -9.25 -3.17 -7.59
C ILE A 305 -7.91 -2.75 -7.00
N SER A 306 -7.29 -3.69 -6.28
CA SER A 306 -5.92 -3.57 -5.78
C SER A 306 -4.91 -4.14 -6.80
N SER A 307 -3.84 -3.41 -7.05
CA SER A 307 -2.78 -3.81 -7.96
C SER A 307 -1.43 -3.39 -7.44
N TRP A 308 -0.38 -4.10 -7.82
CA TRP A 308 0.98 -3.78 -7.40
C TRP A 308 1.93 -3.64 -8.57
N ARG A 309 2.96 -2.77 -8.42
CA ARG A 309 3.96 -2.53 -9.47
C ARG A 309 5.41 -2.40 -8.93
N ARG A 310 6.30 -2.89 -9.80
CA ARG A 310 7.73 -3.15 -9.61
C ARG A 310 8.61 -1.90 -9.44
N PRO A 311 9.55 -1.92 -8.46
CA PRO A 311 10.70 -1.02 -8.44
C PRO A 311 11.64 -1.22 -9.64
N GLY A 312 12.18 -0.13 -10.19
CA GLY A 312 13.46 -0.14 -10.91
C GLY A 312 13.48 -0.49 -12.41
N SER A 313 12.43 -1.04 -13.03
CA SER A 313 12.54 -1.44 -14.46
C SER A 313 11.34 -1.15 -15.35
N THR A 314 10.24 -0.59 -14.82
CA THR A 314 8.97 -0.55 -15.57
C THR A 314 8.59 0.86 -16.00
N CYS A 315 8.65 1.12 -17.31
CA CYS A 315 8.28 2.38 -17.95
C CYS A 315 6.73 2.54 -17.90
N ARG A 316 6.20 3.60 -17.24
CA ARG A 316 4.76 3.77 -16.91
C ARG A 316 3.91 4.44 -18.01
N SER A 317 2.77 3.88 -18.43
CA SER A 317 1.74 4.74 -19.03
C SER A 317 0.37 4.32 -18.54
N ARG A 318 -0.44 5.30 -18.16
CA ARG A 318 -1.83 5.12 -17.74
C ARG A 318 -2.72 5.82 -18.73
N ARG A 319 -3.72 5.13 -19.25
CA ARG A 319 -4.81 5.72 -20.04
C ARG A 319 -6.14 5.53 -19.31
N THR A 320 -6.92 6.59 -19.20
CA THR A 320 -8.24 6.56 -18.55
C THR A 320 -9.37 6.71 -19.57
N LYS A 321 -10.51 6.07 -19.28
CA LYS A 321 -11.77 6.33 -19.98
C LYS A 321 -12.75 7.18 -19.14
N THR A 322 -12.54 7.25 -17.83
CA THR A 322 -13.29 8.04 -16.83
C THR A 322 -12.35 8.52 -15.72
N PRO A 323 -12.70 9.57 -14.95
CA PRO A 323 -11.89 10.02 -13.80
C PRO A 323 -11.58 8.84 -12.88
N CYS A 324 -10.30 8.68 -12.54
CA CYS A 324 -9.83 7.54 -11.75
C CYS A 324 -9.13 8.01 -10.50
N TYR A 325 -9.53 7.48 -9.34
CA TYR A 325 -8.82 7.67 -8.07
C TYR A 325 -7.96 6.44 -7.79
N SER A 326 -6.67 6.63 -7.53
CA SER A 326 -5.78 5.52 -7.15
C SER A 326 -4.99 5.80 -5.88
N VAL A 327 -4.94 4.83 -4.96
CA VAL A 327 -4.30 4.99 -3.65
C VAL A 327 -3.10 4.06 -3.51
N PHE A 328 -2.01 4.57 -2.89
CA PHE A 328 -0.76 3.94 -2.42
C PHE A 328 0.52 4.20 -3.22
N ARG A 329 1.65 4.31 -2.49
CA ARG A 329 3.06 4.35 -2.95
C ARG A 329 4.01 4.33 -1.74
N THR A 330 5.02 3.46 -1.71
CA THR A 330 6.00 3.42 -0.60
C THR A 330 7.43 3.66 -1.04
N GLY A 331 7.82 4.94 -1.06
CA GLY A 331 9.24 5.32 -0.99
C GLY A 331 9.49 6.78 -1.33
N ARG A 332 10.65 7.26 -0.86
CA ARG A 332 10.98 8.69 -0.74
C ARG A 332 11.80 9.26 -1.91
N PHE A 333 12.31 8.42 -2.80
CA PHE A 333 13.28 8.83 -3.83
C PHE A 333 12.77 8.69 -5.26
N ARG A 334 13.03 9.72 -6.08
CA ARG A 334 12.89 9.71 -7.53
C ARG A 334 14.25 10.13 -8.11
N LYS A 335 14.92 9.25 -8.86
CA LYS A 335 15.91 9.68 -9.86
C LYS A 335 15.21 9.69 -11.21
N PRO A 336 15.12 10.82 -11.93
CA PRO A 336 14.66 10.81 -13.31
C PRO A 336 15.67 9.99 -14.12
N TRP A 337 15.20 8.93 -14.77
CA TRP A 337 15.95 8.20 -15.78
C TRP A 337 15.20 8.34 -17.08
N ASP A 338 15.87 8.79 -18.12
CA ASP A 338 15.30 8.81 -19.46
C ASP A 338 14.85 7.39 -19.86
N CYS A 339 13.66 7.32 -20.42
CA CYS A 339 13.00 6.09 -20.81
C CYS A 339 12.86 6.13 -22.34
N SER A 340 13.99 6.11 -23.06
CA SER A 340 14.01 6.05 -24.52
C SER A 340 13.70 4.62 -24.98
N VAL A 341 12.47 4.36 -25.40
CA VAL A 341 12.15 3.20 -26.25
C VAL A 341 11.31 3.70 -27.42
N LYS A 342 11.96 3.78 -28.59
CA LYS A 342 11.36 4.08 -29.90
C LYS A 342 10.48 2.90 -30.33
N HIS A 343 9.19 2.90 -29.98
CA HIS A 343 8.19 2.13 -30.73
C HIS A 343 6.84 2.86 -30.68
N VAL A 344 6.56 3.58 -31.76
CA VAL A 344 5.23 4.07 -32.12
C VAL A 344 4.52 2.90 -32.79
N ILE A 345 3.52 2.31 -32.14
CA ILE A 345 2.59 1.41 -32.83
C ILE A 345 1.47 2.29 -33.35
N ASN A 346 1.49 2.54 -34.66
CA ASN A 346 0.42 3.21 -35.39
C ASN A 346 -0.71 2.19 -35.53
N LEU A 347 -1.85 2.40 -34.86
CA LEU A 347 -3.06 1.63 -35.12
C LEU A 347 -3.90 2.45 -36.08
N GLY A 348 -3.87 2.02 -37.34
CA GLY A 348 -4.57 2.64 -38.45
C GLY A 348 -6.07 2.72 -38.21
N GLU A 349 -6.64 3.78 -38.74
CA GLU A 349 -8.07 3.98 -38.89
C GLU A 349 -8.63 2.94 -39.87
N THR A 350 -9.72 2.28 -39.50
CA THR A 350 -10.60 1.64 -40.47
C THR A 350 -11.97 2.28 -40.34
N LYS A 351 -12.45 2.76 -41.50
CA LYS A 351 -13.75 3.34 -41.78
C LYS A 351 -14.91 2.45 -41.34
#